data_AF-A0AAE9ZXD5-F1
#
_entry.id   AF-A0AAE9ZXD5-F1
#
_cell.length_a   1.000
_cell.length_b   1.000
_cell.length_c   1.000
_cell.angle_alpha   90.00
_cell.angle_beta   90.00
_cell.angle_gamma   90.00
#
_symmetry.space_group_name_H-M   'P 1'
#
loop_
_entity.id
_entity.type
_entity.pdbx_description
1 polymer ?
#
loop_
_entity_poly.entity_id
_entity_poly.type
_entity_poly.pdbx_seq_one_letter_code
_entity_poly.pdbx_strand_id
1 'polypeptide(L)'
;MTPRLITSLSALTLATVFGGCASTTTSPAKATASAYAGATSFPRDAMKELRLGMTQREVLALVGQPAEKEPASAANGEAETWRYFNTTDPVYRDVAIEMEEVAYVDPITGIARTILDPRPEMERITTRETFFLVFNQKGILADLDYDAVRSRER
;
A
#
# COMPACT_ATOMS: atom_id res chain seq x y z
N MET A 1 -79.85 20.64 -36.57
CA MET A 1 -79.74 21.92 -37.32
C MET A 1 -78.30 22.41 -37.22
N THR A 2 -77.51 22.09 -38.27
CA THR A 2 -76.67 23.01 -39.09
C THR A 2 -75.97 24.24 -38.43
N PRO A 3 -74.84 24.72 -38.99
CA PRO A 3 -73.46 24.18 -38.95
C PRO A 3 -72.42 25.32 -38.69
N ARG A 4 -71.11 25.05 -38.82
CA ARG A 4 -70.05 25.88 -39.49
C ARG A 4 -68.66 25.54 -38.90
N LEU A 5 -67.71 24.96 -39.63
CA LEU A 5 -66.91 25.39 -40.80
C LEU A 5 -65.69 26.29 -40.46
N ILE A 6 -64.52 25.62 -40.40
CA ILE A 6 -63.22 25.87 -41.07
C ILE A 6 -62.66 27.30 -41.12
N THR A 7 -61.43 27.49 -40.61
CA THR A 7 -60.23 28.08 -41.28
C THR A 7 -59.05 28.11 -40.28
N SER A 8 -57.98 27.32 -40.42
CA SER A 8 -56.75 27.51 -41.23
C SER A 8 -55.94 28.79 -40.92
N LEU A 9 -54.73 28.62 -40.34
CA LEU A 9 -53.42 29.20 -40.72
C LEU A 9 -52.42 28.97 -39.55
N SER A 10 -51.41 28.11 -39.72
CA SER A 10 -50.02 28.42 -40.13
C SER A 10 -49.10 29.03 -39.07
N ALA A 11 -48.12 28.21 -38.67
CA ALA A 11 -46.71 28.50 -38.36
C ALA A 11 -46.36 29.54 -37.27
N LEU A 12 -45.54 29.15 -36.28
CA LEU A 12 -44.08 29.37 -36.34
C LEU A 12 -43.36 28.73 -35.15
N THR A 13 -42.24 28.13 -35.50
CA THR A 13 -41.18 27.49 -34.73
C THR A 13 -40.61 28.37 -33.60
N LEU A 14 -40.27 27.77 -32.45
CA LEU A 14 -39.17 28.28 -31.62
C LEU A 14 -38.33 27.12 -31.07
N ALA A 15 -37.17 26.95 -31.68
CA ALA A 15 -36.12 26.05 -31.23
C ALA A 15 -35.46 26.60 -29.97
N THR A 16 -35.56 25.87 -28.86
CA THR A 16 -34.72 26.09 -27.68
C THR A 16 -33.52 25.16 -27.78
N VAL A 17 -32.42 25.71 -28.30
CA VAL A 17 -31.09 25.10 -28.22
C VAL A 17 -30.60 25.31 -26.79
N PHE A 18 -30.81 24.32 -25.92
CA PHE A 18 -30.04 24.25 -24.68
C PHE A 18 -28.71 23.57 -24.97
N GLY A 19 -27.66 24.39 -24.90
CA GLY A 19 -26.29 23.91 -24.84
C GLY A 19 -26.08 23.08 -23.58
N GLY A 20 -25.41 21.96 -23.77
CA GLY A 20 -24.85 21.15 -22.70
C GLY A 20 -23.59 20.51 -23.24
N CYS A 21 -22.45 21.12 -22.96
CA CYS A 21 -21.14 20.54 -23.21
C CYS A 21 -21.10 19.13 -22.62
N ALA A 22 -21.10 18.11 -23.48
CA ALA A 22 -20.69 16.77 -23.08
C ALA A 22 -19.16 16.77 -22.99
N SER A 23 -18.62 17.43 -21.97
CA SER A 23 -17.27 17.14 -21.51
C SER A 23 -17.34 15.77 -20.86
N THR A 24 -16.98 14.74 -21.62
CA THR A 24 -16.60 13.44 -21.09
C THR A 24 -15.38 13.65 -20.18
N THR A 25 -15.67 13.96 -18.92
CA THR A 25 -14.69 13.90 -17.85
C THR A 25 -14.43 12.43 -17.62
N THR A 26 -13.35 11.93 -18.23
CA THR A 26 -12.76 10.66 -17.86
C THR A 26 -12.38 10.76 -16.39
N SER A 27 -13.23 10.19 -15.53
CA SER A 27 -12.96 10.09 -14.11
C SER A 27 -11.59 9.45 -13.95
N PRO A 28 -10.65 10.06 -13.21
CA PRO A 28 -9.37 9.41 -12.95
C PRO A 28 -9.72 8.09 -12.28
N ALA A 29 -9.24 6.99 -12.89
CA ALA A 29 -9.29 5.68 -12.28
C ALA A 29 -8.82 5.85 -10.84
N LYS A 30 -9.76 5.69 -9.91
CA LYS A 30 -9.50 5.73 -8.49
C LYS A 30 -8.52 4.60 -8.29
N ALA A 31 -7.25 4.94 -8.20
CA ALA A 31 -6.22 4.01 -7.79
C ALA A 31 -6.77 3.36 -6.54
N THR A 32 -7.07 2.07 -6.62
CA THR A 32 -7.21 1.22 -5.46
C THR A 32 -5.85 1.24 -4.81
N ALA A 33 -5.58 2.31 -4.05
CA ALA A 33 -4.63 2.29 -2.98
C ALA A 33 -5.02 1.04 -2.19
N SER A 34 -4.15 0.03 -2.27
CA SER A 34 -4.22 -1.15 -1.43
C SER A 34 -4.16 -0.64 0.00
N ALA A 35 -5.34 -0.40 0.54
CA ALA A 35 -5.56 0.07 1.87
C ALA A 35 -5.27 -1.10 2.79
N TYR A 36 -3.99 -1.30 3.12
CA TYR A 36 -3.63 -1.72 4.46
C TYR A 36 -3.89 -0.53 5.42
N ALA A 37 -5.13 -0.05 5.43
CA ALA A 37 -5.62 0.92 6.38
C ALA A 37 -5.85 0.18 7.69
N GLY A 38 -4.81 0.13 8.52
CA GLY A 38 -4.86 -0.56 9.81
C GLY A 38 -3.50 -0.91 10.41
N ALA A 39 -2.38 -0.71 9.71
CA ALA A 39 -1.08 -0.86 10.34
C ALA A 39 -0.86 0.30 11.32
N THR A 40 -1.21 0.09 12.58
CA THR A 40 -0.85 0.97 13.69
C THR A 40 0.68 0.93 13.80
N SER A 41 1.36 1.86 13.12
CA SER A 41 2.80 2.02 13.20
C SER A 41 3.19 2.25 14.66
N PHE A 42 3.94 1.32 15.24
CA PHE A 42 4.44 1.46 16.59
C PHE A 42 5.79 2.20 16.60
N PRO A 43 6.11 2.92 17.68
CA PRO A 43 7.41 3.57 17.82
C PRO A 43 8.51 2.51 18.01
N ARG A 44 9.38 2.35 17.00
CA ARG A 44 10.48 1.37 17.02
C ARG A 44 11.42 1.54 18.22
N ASP A 45 11.66 2.78 18.65
CA ASP A 45 12.55 3.03 19.78
C ASP A 45 11.93 2.54 21.10
N ALA A 46 10.61 2.67 21.26
CA ALA A 46 9.89 2.13 22.41
C ALA A 46 9.94 0.60 22.48
N MET A 47 9.95 -0.09 21.34
CA MET A 47 10.11 -1.56 21.31
C MET A 47 11.46 -2.02 21.86
N LYS A 48 12.52 -1.21 21.72
CA LYS A 48 13.86 -1.53 22.27
C LYS A 48 13.90 -1.43 23.79
N GLU A 49 12.96 -0.70 24.37
CA GLU A 49 12.86 -0.49 25.82
C GLU A 49 12.06 -1.60 26.51
N LEU A 50 11.36 -2.46 25.74
CA LEU A 50 10.63 -3.60 26.28
C LEU A 50 11.57 -4.58 26.99
N ARG A 51 11.09 -5.08 28.13
CA ARG A 51 11.81 -6.07 28.93
C ARG A 51 10.85 -7.16 29.41
N LEU A 52 11.34 -8.39 29.44
CA LEU A 52 10.62 -9.49 30.09
C LEU A 52 10.29 -9.10 31.54
N GLY A 53 9.09 -9.45 31.99
CA GLY A 53 8.58 -9.04 33.30
C GLY A 53 7.73 -7.76 33.29
N MET A 54 7.70 -6.99 32.20
CA MET A 54 6.78 -5.85 32.08
C MET A 54 5.32 -6.30 32.08
N THR A 55 4.46 -5.52 32.73
CA THR A 55 3.02 -5.75 32.71
C THR A 55 2.39 -5.26 31.40
N GLN A 56 1.27 -5.84 31.01
CA GLN A 56 0.47 -5.38 29.87
C GLN A 56 0.22 -3.86 29.89
N ARG A 57 -0.07 -3.30 31.08
CA ARG A 57 -0.30 -1.86 31.23
C ARG A 57 0.95 -1.03 30.92
N GLU A 58 2.13 -1.48 31.35
CA GLU A 58 3.39 -0.81 31.05
C GLU A 58 3.71 -0.89 29.56
N VAL A 59 3.51 -2.07 28.94
CA VAL A 59 3.69 -2.24 27.50
C VAL A 59 2.75 -1.33 26.71
N LEU A 60 1.47 -1.24 27.09
CA LEU A 60 0.51 -0.33 26.45
C LEU A 60 0.89 1.14 26.64
N ALA A 61 1.41 1.51 27.81
CA ALA A 61 1.85 2.88 28.07
C ALA A 61 3.07 3.26 27.22
N LEU A 62 3.96 2.30 26.95
CA LEU A 62 5.21 2.50 26.24
C LEU A 62 5.02 2.46 24.71
N VAL A 63 4.32 1.44 24.22
CA VAL A 63 4.25 1.11 22.79
C VAL A 63 2.88 1.45 22.18
N GLY A 64 1.85 1.60 23.02
CA GLY A 64 0.47 1.81 22.58
C GLY A 64 -0.29 0.50 22.36
N GLN A 65 -1.47 0.61 21.75
CA GLN A 65 -2.33 -0.54 21.48
C GLN A 65 -1.73 -1.43 20.37
N PRO A 66 -1.76 -2.76 20.53
CA PRO A 66 -1.37 -3.68 19.47
C PRO A 66 -2.37 -3.65 18.31
N ALA A 67 -1.90 -4.08 17.14
CA ALA A 67 -2.75 -4.22 15.96
C ALA A 67 -3.68 -5.44 16.09
N GLU A 68 -3.18 -6.54 16.66
CA GLU A 68 -3.97 -7.75 16.91
C GLU A 68 -3.72 -8.24 18.35
N LYS A 69 -4.80 -8.73 18.98
CA LYS A 69 -4.76 -9.43 20.26
C LYS A 69 -5.38 -10.80 20.07
N GLU A 70 -4.58 -11.84 20.23
CA GLU A 70 -5.06 -13.21 20.24
C GLU A 70 -5.24 -13.64 21.69
N PRO A 71 -6.49 -13.82 22.16
CA PRO A 71 -6.72 -14.34 23.48
C PRO A 71 -6.20 -15.77 23.52
N ALA A 72 -5.64 -16.12 24.67
CA ALA A 72 -5.20 -17.46 24.90
C ALA A 72 -6.36 -18.46 24.78
N SER A 73 -6.12 -19.61 24.15
CA SER A 73 -7.16 -20.65 24.03
C SER A 73 -7.26 -21.46 25.33
N ALA A 74 -8.49 -21.57 25.85
CA ALA A 74 -8.85 -22.22 27.13
C ALA A 74 -8.44 -23.69 27.30
N ALA A 75 -7.89 -24.33 26.28
CA ALA A 75 -7.52 -25.74 26.34
C ALA A 75 -6.14 -26.01 26.96
N ASN A 76 -5.17 -25.08 26.93
CA ASN A 76 -3.75 -25.42 27.15
C ASN A 76 -2.95 -24.51 28.11
N GLY A 77 -3.59 -23.71 28.96
CA GLY A 77 -2.86 -22.90 29.94
C GLY A 77 -2.35 -21.61 29.30
N GLU A 78 -3.14 -20.56 29.54
CA GLU A 78 -3.34 -19.45 28.62
C GLU A 78 -2.23 -18.38 28.61
N ALA A 79 -1.63 -18.11 27.46
CA ALA A 79 -0.79 -16.94 27.22
C ALA A 79 -1.42 -16.03 26.14
N GLU A 80 -1.66 -14.76 26.46
CA GLU A 80 -2.23 -13.78 25.53
C GLU A 80 -1.12 -13.29 24.60
N THR A 81 -1.34 -13.32 23.29
CA THR A 81 -0.34 -12.88 22.31
C THR A 81 -0.78 -11.58 21.66
N TRP A 82 0.08 -10.57 21.72
CA TRP A 82 -0.12 -9.30 21.04
C TRP A 82 0.78 -9.21 19.83
N ARG A 83 0.24 -8.70 18.72
CA ARG A 83 1.01 -8.48 17.49
C ARG A 83 1.01 -7.02 17.11
N TYR A 84 2.20 -6.54 16.78
CA TYR A 84 2.44 -5.20 16.30
C TYR A 84 3.07 -5.27 14.92
N PHE A 85 2.51 -4.54 13.95
CA PHE A 85 3.00 -4.52 12.58
C PHE A 85 3.59 -3.17 12.22
N ASN A 86 4.73 -3.18 11.56
CA ASN A 86 5.29 -1.99 10.93
C ASN A 86 5.63 -2.31 9.48
N THR A 87 5.26 -1.40 8.57
CA THR A 87 5.66 -1.49 7.18
C THR A 87 6.54 -0.28 6.89
N THR A 88 7.80 -0.54 6.56
CA THR A 88 8.72 0.53 6.17
C THR A 88 8.36 1.03 4.78
N ASP A 89 8.56 2.32 4.54
CA ASP A 89 8.40 2.91 3.23
C ASP A 89 9.20 2.13 2.17
N PRO A 90 8.64 1.95 0.97
CA PRO A 90 9.31 1.21 -0.07
C PRO A 90 10.59 1.93 -0.49
N VAL A 91 11.70 1.19 -0.53
CA VAL A 91 12.97 1.67 -1.07
C VAL A 91 13.08 1.23 -2.52
N TYR A 92 13.33 2.18 -3.40
CA TYR A 92 13.57 1.93 -4.82
C TYR A 92 15.06 1.92 -5.11
N ARG A 93 15.52 0.95 -5.90
CA ARG A 93 16.90 0.92 -6.38
C ARG A 93 16.98 0.42 -7.81
N ASP A 94 17.93 0.95 -8.56
CA ASP A 94 18.27 0.45 -9.88
C ASP A 94 19.16 -0.79 -9.75
N VAL A 95 18.75 -1.88 -10.38
CA VAL A 95 19.52 -3.12 -10.45
C VAL A 95 19.74 -3.50 -11.90
N ALA A 96 20.99 -3.74 -12.26
CA ALA A 96 21.32 -4.36 -13.54
C ALA A 96 21.01 -5.86 -13.45
N ILE A 97 19.99 -6.30 -14.18
CA ILE A 97 19.57 -7.71 -14.21
C ILE A 97 19.85 -8.38 -15.55
N GLU A 98 19.97 -7.59 -16.62
CA GLU A 98 20.29 -8.06 -17.95
C GLU A 98 21.49 -7.29 -18.50
N MET A 99 22.30 -7.96 -19.31
CA MET A 99 23.36 -7.35 -20.10
C MET A 99 22.92 -7.38 -21.56
N GLU A 100 22.94 -6.23 -22.21
CA GLU A 100 22.65 -6.10 -23.63
C GLU A 100 23.95 -5.94 -24.42
N GLU A 101 24.06 -6.63 -25.55
CA GLU A 101 25.18 -6.42 -26.49
C GLU A 101 24.92 -5.18 -27.34
N VAL A 102 25.69 -4.12 -27.10
CA VAL A 102 25.57 -2.85 -27.81
C VAL A 102 26.76 -2.65 -28.73
N ALA A 103 26.50 -2.23 -29.96
CA ALA A 103 27.55 -1.84 -30.89
C ALA A 103 28.22 -0.53 -30.41
N TYR A 104 29.54 -0.58 -30.26
CA TYR A 104 30.36 0.53 -29.81
C TYR A 104 31.46 0.80 -30.83
N VAL A 105 31.61 2.06 -31.22
CA VAL A 105 32.70 2.52 -32.09
C VAL A 105 33.72 3.22 -31.22
N ASP A 106 34.96 2.71 -31.23
CA ASP A 106 36.06 3.35 -30.51
C ASP A 106 36.35 4.74 -31.09
N PRO A 107 36.28 5.82 -30.29
CA PRO A 107 36.48 7.18 -30.79
C PRO A 107 37.93 7.47 -31.21
N ILE A 108 38.91 6.67 -30.79
CA ILE A 108 40.34 6.84 -31.12
C ILE A 108 40.69 6.07 -32.40
N THR A 109 40.25 4.81 -32.50
CA THR A 109 40.65 3.90 -33.58
C THR A 109 39.61 3.74 -34.69
N GLY A 110 38.34 4.10 -34.44
CA GLY A 110 37.24 3.93 -35.39
C GLY A 110 36.80 2.48 -35.61
N ILE A 111 37.38 1.50 -34.89
CA ILE A 111 37.03 0.09 -35.01
C ILE A 111 35.73 -0.19 -34.28
N ALA A 112 34.77 -0.81 -34.99
CA ALA A 112 33.51 -1.27 -34.42
C ALA A 112 33.73 -2.55 -33.60
N ARG A 113 33.19 -2.56 -32.38
CA ARG A 113 33.21 -3.70 -31.46
C ARG A 113 31.86 -3.81 -30.74
N THR A 114 31.59 -4.93 -30.11
CA THR A 114 30.45 -5.08 -29.20
C THR A 114 30.91 -4.90 -27.76
N ILE A 115 30.10 -4.24 -26.95
CA ILE A 115 30.26 -4.15 -25.49
C ILE A 115 29.00 -4.66 -24.82
N LEU A 116 29.14 -5.15 -23.59
CA LEU A 116 28.01 -5.50 -22.75
C LEU A 116 27.62 -4.29 -21.91
N ASP A 117 26.41 -3.78 -22.10
CA ASP A 117 25.84 -2.66 -21.36
C ASP A 117 24.76 -3.17 -20.40
N PRO A 118 24.83 -2.85 -19.08
CA PRO A 118 23.79 -3.25 -18.15
C PRO A 118 22.49 -2.51 -18.41
N ARG A 119 21.38 -3.23 -18.49
CA ARG A 119 20.05 -2.64 -18.53
C ARG A 119 19.51 -2.48 -17.10
N PRO A 120 19.42 -1.24 -16.56
CA PRO A 120 18.90 -1.02 -15.22
C PRO A 120 17.39 -1.21 -15.21
N GLU A 121 16.89 -1.95 -14.23
CA GLU A 121 15.46 -1.99 -13.89
C GLU A 121 15.25 -1.53 -12.45
N MET A 122 14.11 -0.89 -12.21
CA MET A 122 13.72 -0.46 -10.87
C MET A 122 13.21 -1.64 -10.06
N GLU A 123 13.82 -1.89 -8.91
CA GLU A 123 13.34 -2.85 -7.93
C GLU A 123 12.70 -2.11 -6.75
N ARG A 124 11.46 -2.48 -6.41
CA ARG A 124 10.76 -1.97 -5.22
C ARG A 124 10.97 -2.93 -4.06
N ILE A 125 11.48 -2.42 -2.95
CA ILE A 125 11.76 -3.21 -1.75
C ILE A 125 10.86 -2.74 -0.63
N THR A 126 10.03 -3.64 -0.11
CA THR A 126 9.19 -3.36 1.04
C THR A 126 9.61 -4.26 2.21
N THR A 127 9.70 -3.68 3.40
CA THR A 127 10.01 -4.44 4.62
C THR A 127 8.82 -4.38 5.55
N ARG A 128 8.31 -5.56 5.93
CA ARG A 128 7.28 -5.72 6.95
C ARG A 128 7.90 -6.34 8.18
N GLU A 129 7.71 -5.68 9.30
CA GLU A 129 8.15 -6.14 10.61
C GLU A 129 6.95 -6.51 11.46
N THR A 130 7.11 -7.59 12.22
CA THR A 130 6.12 -8.07 13.18
C THR A 130 6.81 -8.32 14.51
N PHE A 131 6.29 -7.71 15.57
CA PHE A 131 6.67 -8.06 16.94
C PHE A 131 5.56 -8.89 17.56
N PHE A 132 5.94 -10.01 18.17
CA PHE A 132 5.07 -10.89 18.91
C PHE A 132 5.40 -10.78 20.39
N LEU A 133 4.43 -10.31 21.18
CA LEU A 133 4.57 -10.18 22.62
C LEU A 133 3.66 -11.22 23.28
N VAL A 134 4.24 -12.14 24.03
CA VAL A 134 3.48 -13.20 24.71
C VAL A 134 3.42 -12.88 26.19
N PHE A 135 2.21 -12.72 26.70
CA PHE A 135 1.94 -12.47 28.11
C PHE A 135 1.47 -13.76 28.79
N ASN A 136 1.97 -14.03 29.98
CA ASN A 136 1.45 -15.12 30.80
C ASN A 136 0.04 -14.78 31.36
N GLN A 137 -0.57 -15.72 32.07
CA GLN A 137 -1.88 -15.57 32.72
C GLN A 137 -2.00 -14.37 33.68
N LYS A 138 -0.87 -13.84 34.18
CA LYS A 138 -0.84 -12.68 35.07
C LYS A 138 -0.74 -11.35 34.31
N GLY A 139 -0.75 -11.38 32.97
CA GLY A 139 -0.55 -10.21 32.13
C GLY A 139 0.89 -9.68 32.18
N ILE A 140 1.86 -10.57 32.40
CA ILE A 140 3.28 -10.22 32.43
C ILE A 140 3.95 -10.74 31.16
N LEU A 141 4.72 -9.89 30.50
CA LEU A 141 5.48 -10.20 29.28
C LEU A 141 6.48 -11.31 29.60
N ALA A 142 6.24 -12.48 29.02
CA ALA A 142 6.98 -13.70 29.26
C ALA A 142 7.90 -14.04 28.08
N ASP A 143 7.50 -13.65 26.86
CA ASP A 143 8.29 -13.85 25.65
C ASP A 143 8.12 -12.66 24.69
N LEU A 144 9.16 -12.41 23.91
CA LEU A 144 9.19 -11.37 22.88
C LEU A 144 9.94 -11.92 21.67
N ASP A 145 9.26 -11.96 20.53
CA ASP A 145 9.83 -12.37 19.25
C ASP A 145 9.69 -11.25 18.21
N TYR A 146 10.60 -11.25 17.24
CA TYR A 146 10.68 -10.28 16.17
C TYR A 146 10.93 -10.98 14.84
N ASP A 147 10.03 -10.73 13.89
CA ASP A 147 10.17 -11.17 12.52
C ASP A 147 10.20 -9.98 11.56
N ALA A 148 11.04 -10.08 10.53
CA ALA A 148 11.19 -9.07 9.50
C ALA A 148 11.23 -9.72 8.12
N VAL A 149 10.12 -9.57 7.40
CA VAL A 149 9.96 -10.09 6.04
C VAL A 149 10.25 -8.98 5.04
N ARG A 150 11.28 -9.19 4.23
CA ARG A 150 11.64 -8.30 3.12
C ARG A 150 11.09 -8.86 1.82
N SER A 151 10.11 -8.18 1.23
CA SER A 151 9.62 -8.49 -0.12
C SER A 151 10.31 -7.63 -1.17
N ARG A 152 10.48 -8.22 -2.36
CA ARG A 152 11.01 -7.53 -3.54
C ARG A 152 9.99 -7.68 -4.65
N GLU A 153 9.57 -6.55 -5.19
CA GLU A 153 8.63 -6.46 -6.30
C GLU A 153 9.33 -5.76 -7.47
N ARG A 154 9.01 -6.21 -8.68
CA ARG A 154 9.53 -5.69 -9.96
C ARG A 154 8.38 -5.04 -10.70
#